data_AF-A0A960EWQ5-F1
#
_entry.id   AF-A0A960EWQ5-F1
#
_cell.length_a   1.000
_cell.length_b   1.000
_cell.length_c   1.000
_cell.angle_alpha   90.00
_cell.angle_beta   90.00
_cell.angle_gamma   90.00
#
_symmetry.space_group_name_H-M   'P 1'
#
loop_
_entity.id
_entity.type
_entity.pdbx_description
1 polymer ?
#
loop_
_entity_poly.entity_id
_entity_poly.type
_entity_poly.pdbx_seq_one_letter_code
_entity_poly.pdbx_strand_id
1 'polypeptide(L)'
;MDRRQFLRAMTAGGIAMSGAGFLSACIPDVPEDFGLTSLPFGGLNPPDENGLMLLDGFTSRVIATTGEVVAGTGYTWHPNPDGGACFADPGTGGWIYVSNSETTPVGGASMIRFD
;
A
#
# COMPACT_ATOMS: atom_id res chain seq x y z
N MET A 1 21.97 -38.92 6.39
CA MET A 1 21.06 -38.03 7.16
C MET A 1 19.86 -38.84 7.61
N ASP A 2 19.63 -38.91 8.93
CA ASP A 2 18.61 -39.77 9.53
C ASP A 2 17.27 -39.00 9.67
N ARG A 3 16.14 -39.66 9.38
CA ARG A 3 14.79 -39.06 9.38
C ARG A 3 14.43 -38.46 10.74
N ARG A 4 14.99 -39.00 11.83
CA ARG A 4 14.84 -38.44 13.18
C ARG A 4 15.60 -37.15 13.42
N GLN A 5 16.74 -36.94 12.77
CA GLN A 5 17.48 -35.67 12.87
C GLN A 5 16.75 -34.55 12.12
N PHE A 6 16.12 -34.86 10.98
CA PHE A 6 15.33 -33.89 10.22
C PHE A 6 14.08 -33.42 10.98
N LEU A 7 13.36 -34.35 11.63
CA LEU A 7 12.18 -34.00 12.43
C LEU A 7 12.55 -33.20 13.70
N ARG A 8 13.68 -33.51 14.36
CA ARG A 8 14.19 -32.71 15.48
C ARG A 8 14.55 -31.28 15.07
N ALA A 9 15.13 -31.10 13.88
CA ALA A 9 15.42 -29.77 13.34
C ALA A 9 14.14 -28.96 13.08
N MET A 10 13.06 -29.62 12.61
CA MET A 10 11.76 -28.96 12.41
C MET A 10 10.99 -28.70 13.71
N THR A 11 11.20 -29.49 14.77
CA THR A 11 10.55 -29.26 16.07
C THR A 11 11.14 -28.06 16.82
N ALA A 12 12.40 -27.69 16.54
CA ALA A 12 12.98 -26.43 17.02
C ALA A 12 12.48 -25.20 16.21
N GLY A 13 11.89 -25.41 15.04
CA GLY A 13 11.43 -24.35 14.13
C GLY A 13 9.92 -24.29 13.91
N GLY A 14 9.11 -25.08 14.62
CA GLY A 14 7.72 -25.34 14.27
C GLY A 14 6.73 -25.27 15.43
N ILE A 15 6.20 -24.06 15.63
CA ILE A 15 4.86 -23.72 16.19
C ILE A 15 4.70 -23.73 17.72
N ALA A 16 4.77 -22.54 18.32
CA ALA A 16 3.84 -22.02 19.34
C ALA A 16 4.09 -20.50 19.50
N MET A 17 3.37 -19.63 18.78
CA MET A 17 2.05 -19.08 19.14
C MET A 17 2.13 -17.95 20.18
N SER A 18 1.61 -16.79 19.76
CA SER A 18 1.10 -15.71 20.61
C SER A 18 2.12 -14.85 21.36
N GLY A 19 2.33 -13.63 20.87
CA GLY A 19 2.95 -12.56 21.65
C GLY A 19 3.91 -11.75 20.81
N ALA A 20 3.75 -10.43 20.84
CA ALA A 20 4.47 -9.41 20.08
C ALA A 20 6.00 -9.35 20.25
N GLY A 21 6.67 -10.42 20.72
CA GLY A 21 8.09 -10.44 21.04
C GLY A 21 9.00 -11.10 19.98
N PHE A 22 8.48 -11.92 19.06
CA PHE A 22 9.34 -12.69 18.13
C PHE A 22 9.69 -11.95 16.84
N LEU A 23 8.99 -10.88 16.49
CA LEU A 23 9.41 -10.00 15.38
C LEU A 23 10.59 -9.07 15.76
N SER A 24 10.94 -9.00 17.04
CA SER A 24 11.99 -8.13 17.55
C SER A 24 13.42 -8.66 17.33
N ALA A 25 13.61 -9.90 16.85
CA ALA A 25 14.92 -10.55 16.79
C ALA A 25 15.58 -10.55 15.38
N CYS A 26 14.85 -10.12 14.33
CA CYS A 26 15.37 -10.05 12.96
C CYS A 26 15.43 -8.63 12.41
N ILE A 27 15.01 -7.64 13.19
CA ILE A 27 15.08 -6.22 12.84
C ILE A 27 16.28 -5.71 13.67
N PRO A 28 17.51 -5.61 13.10
CA PRO A 28 18.54 -4.80 13.75
C PRO A 28 17.94 -3.42 14.01
N ASP A 29 18.40 -2.64 15.01
CA ASP A 29 17.95 -1.26 15.25
C ASP A 29 17.86 -0.51 13.92
N VAL A 30 16.69 -0.54 13.27
CA VAL A 30 16.45 0.21 12.05
C VAL A 30 16.28 1.59 12.62
N PRO A 31 17.12 2.56 12.24
CA PRO A 31 16.84 3.93 12.61
C PRO A 31 15.37 4.20 12.29
N GLU A 32 14.66 4.98 13.13
CA GLU A 32 13.22 5.25 12.90
C GLU A 32 12.96 5.75 11.47
N ASP A 33 14.00 6.33 10.90
CA ASP A 33 14.19 6.52 9.49
C ASP A 33 14.94 5.34 8.83
N PHE A 34 14.34 4.68 7.83
CA PHE A 34 14.92 3.62 6.97
C PHE A 34 16.16 4.07 6.15
N GLY A 35 16.90 5.07 6.62
CA GLY A 35 17.92 5.79 5.88
C GLY A 35 17.35 6.75 4.85
N LEU A 36 16.04 7.05 4.87
CA LEU A 36 15.44 8.04 3.96
C LEU A 36 16.02 9.44 4.20
N THR A 37 16.32 9.83 5.45
CA THR A 37 17.01 11.09 5.77
C THR A 37 18.44 11.16 5.22
N SER A 38 19.06 10.01 4.93
CA SER A 38 20.37 9.93 4.27
C SER A 38 20.29 9.94 2.74
N LEU A 39 19.08 9.80 2.18
CA LEU A 39 18.86 9.96 0.74
C LEU A 39 19.03 11.44 0.35
N PRO A 40 19.44 11.72 -0.89
CA PRO A 40 19.61 13.10 -1.37
C PRO A 40 18.32 13.93 -1.38
N PHE A 41 17.17 13.31 -1.07
CA PHE A 41 15.85 13.93 -1.05
C PHE A 41 15.40 14.33 0.37
N GLY A 42 16.18 14.04 1.41
CA GLY A 42 15.81 14.29 2.80
C GLY A 42 14.82 13.27 3.37
N GLY A 43 14.45 13.46 4.64
CA GLY A 43 13.46 12.63 5.32
C GLY A 43 12.02 12.92 4.88
N LEU A 44 11.09 12.08 5.29
CA LEU A 44 9.67 12.33 5.12
C LEU A 44 9.18 13.38 6.12
N ASN A 45 8.24 14.22 5.69
CA ASN A 45 7.50 15.13 6.56
C ASN A 45 6.52 14.36 7.46
N PRO A 46 6.01 15.00 8.53
CA PRO A 46 4.83 14.53 9.24
C PRO A 46 3.66 14.26 8.26
N PRO A 47 2.72 13.36 8.61
CA PRO A 47 1.57 13.07 7.77
C PRO A 47 0.82 14.34 7.34
N ASP A 48 0.45 14.41 6.05
CA ASP A 48 -0.41 15.46 5.52
C ASP A 48 -1.89 15.26 5.93
N GLU A 49 -2.79 16.08 5.39
CA GLU A 49 -4.23 15.99 5.68
C GLU A 49 -4.87 14.64 5.26
N ASN A 50 -4.23 13.90 4.36
CA ASN A 50 -4.65 12.57 3.92
C ASN A 50 -3.91 11.45 4.69
N GLY A 51 -3.10 11.81 5.68
CA GLY A 51 -2.33 10.88 6.51
C GLY A 51 -1.07 10.34 5.83
N LEU A 52 -0.62 10.94 4.72
CA LEU A 52 0.56 10.50 3.98
C LEU A 52 1.81 11.27 4.42
N MET A 53 2.88 10.55 4.75
CA MET A 53 4.20 11.13 4.98
C MET A 53 4.93 11.26 3.65
N LEU A 54 5.15 12.51 3.20
CA LEU A 54 5.70 12.82 1.88
C LEU A 54 7.05 13.54 1.99
N LEU A 55 7.87 13.43 0.95
CA LEU A 55 9.08 14.23 0.81
C LEU A 55 8.75 15.72 0.65
N ASP A 56 9.73 16.58 0.95
CA ASP A 56 9.62 18.01 0.71
C ASP A 56 9.26 18.33 -0.74
N GLY A 57 8.29 19.24 -0.92
CA GLY A 57 7.80 19.67 -2.23
C GLY A 57 6.75 18.76 -2.87
N PHE A 58 6.41 17.61 -2.26
CA PHE A 58 5.32 16.76 -2.71
C PHE A 58 4.01 17.07 -1.96
N THR A 59 2.89 16.86 -2.65
CA THR A 59 1.53 17.00 -2.10
C THR A 59 0.69 15.80 -2.52
N SER A 60 -0.32 15.43 -1.74
CA SER A 60 -1.29 14.40 -2.12
C SER A 60 -2.68 14.98 -2.33
N ARG A 61 -3.50 14.23 -3.07
CA ARG A 61 -4.91 14.53 -3.31
C ARG A 61 -5.70 13.23 -3.41
N VAL A 62 -6.79 13.12 -2.65
CA VAL A 62 -7.75 12.03 -2.81
C VAL A 62 -8.61 12.28 -4.05
N ILE A 63 -8.58 11.34 -5.00
CA ILE A 63 -9.37 11.42 -6.24
C ILE A 63 -10.65 10.57 -6.17
N ALA A 64 -10.70 9.56 -5.31
CA ALA A 64 -11.88 8.73 -5.06
C ALA A 64 -11.77 7.99 -3.72
N THR A 65 -12.90 7.76 -3.07
CA THR A 65 -13.02 6.97 -1.82
C THR A 65 -14.09 5.91 -2.01
N THR A 66 -13.82 4.67 -1.61
CA THR A 66 -14.80 3.57 -1.62
C THR A 66 -16.16 4.00 -1.06
N GLY A 67 -17.23 3.78 -1.81
CA GLY A 67 -18.60 4.08 -1.37
C GLY A 67 -19.00 5.56 -1.47
N GLU A 68 -18.06 6.46 -1.78
CA GLU A 68 -18.36 7.87 -2.04
C GLU A 68 -18.60 8.13 -3.53
N VAL A 69 -19.39 9.15 -3.84
CA VAL A 69 -19.58 9.60 -5.21
C VAL A 69 -18.33 10.33 -5.67
N VAL A 70 -17.75 9.89 -6.78
CA VAL A 70 -16.62 10.55 -7.41
C VAL A 70 -17.03 11.95 -7.87
N ALA A 71 -16.31 12.96 -7.42
CA ALA A 71 -16.59 14.36 -7.70
C ALA A 71 -16.74 14.64 -9.21
N GLY A 72 -17.74 15.44 -9.58
CA GLY A 72 -18.04 15.75 -10.98
C GLY A 72 -18.73 14.62 -11.75
N THR A 73 -19.08 13.51 -11.07
CA THR A 73 -19.79 12.38 -11.68
C THR A 73 -21.00 11.98 -10.82
N GLY A 74 -21.81 11.05 -11.33
CA GLY A 74 -22.83 10.34 -10.53
C GLY A 74 -22.39 8.93 -10.12
N TYR A 75 -21.09 8.62 -10.22
CA TYR A 75 -20.57 7.27 -10.01
C TYR A 75 -20.05 7.09 -8.59
N THR A 76 -20.54 6.09 -7.87
CA THR A 76 -20.02 5.68 -6.56
C THR A 76 -18.80 4.80 -6.75
N TRP A 77 -17.67 5.15 -6.14
CA TRP A 77 -16.44 4.38 -6.27
C TRP A 77 -16.60 2.97 -5.68
N HIS A 78 -16.02 1.99 -6.36
CA HIS A 78 -16.21 0.59 -6.03
C HIS A 78 -15.52 0.18 -4.72
N PRO A 79 -16.00 -0.90 -4.07
CA PRO A 79 -15.33 -1.48 -2.91
C PRO A 79 -14.00 -2.14 -3.26
N ASN A 80 -13.15 -2.30 -2.23
CA ASN A 80 -11.86 -2.98 -2.26
C ASN A 80 -10.99 -2.62 -3.48
N PRO A 81 -10.66 -1.33 -3.69
CA PRO A 81 -9.66 -0.96 -4.68
C PRO A 81 -8.30 -1.55 -4.28
N ASP A 82 -7.61 -2.19 -5.22
CA ASP A 82 -6.26 -2.74 -5.02
C ASP A 82 -5.36 -2.33 -6.20
N GLY A 83 -5.14 -3.23 -7.15
CA GLY A 83 -4.34 -3.01 -8.34
C GLY A 83 -4.93 -1.98 -9.30
N GLY A 84 -4.08 -1.07 -9.75
CA GLY A 84 -4.45 -0.08 -10.75
C GLY A 84 -3.30 0.42 -11.60
N ALA A 85 -3.63 1.19 -12.63
CA ALA A 85 -2.68 1.81 -13.55
C ALA A 85 -3.17 3.18 -14.03
N CYS A 86 -2.22 4.10 -14.23
CA CYS A 86 -2.48 5.41 -14.82
C CYS A 86 -2.05 5.43 -16.29
N PHE A 87 -2.92 5.98 -17.14
CA PHE A 87 -2.66 6.24 -18.56
C PHE A 87 -2.80 7.73 -18.82
N ALA A 88 -1.98 8.30 -19.70
CA ALA A 88 -2.15 9.68 -20.13
C ALA A 88 -3.48 9.83 -20.89
N ASP A 89 -4.23 10.89 -20.62
CA ASP A 89 -5.42 11.26 -21.39
C ASP A 89 -5.06 12.26 -22.49
N PRO A 90 -4.89 11.83 -23.75
CA PRO A 90 -4.49 12.72 -24.84
C PRO A 90 -5.56 13.78 -25.18
N GLY A 91 -6.82 13.60 -24.74
CA GLY A 91 -7.89 14.55 -25.00
C GLY A 91 -7.90 15.74 -24.05
N THR A 92 -7.46 15.54 -22.81
CA THR A 92 -7.51 16.56 -21.74
C THR A 92 -6.14 16.99 -21.25
N GLY A 93 -5.08 16.22 -21.53
CA GLY A 93 -3.74 16.42 -21.00
C GLY A 93 -3.55 15.92 -19.56
N GLY A 94 -4.58 15.33 -18.96
CA GLY A 94 -4.53 14.73 -17.62
C GLY A 94 -4.26 13.22 -17.65
N TRP A 95 -4.86 12.52 -16.70
CA TRP A 95 -4.66 11.10 -16.44
C TRP A 95 -5.98 10.34 -16.36
N ILE A 96 -5.94 9.08 -16.77
CA ILE A 96 -6.98 8.08 -16.54
C ILE A 96 -6.39 7.05 -15.58
N TYR A 97 -6.92 6.97 -14.36
CA TYR A 97 -6.61 5.89 -13.42
C TYR A 97 -7.65 4.78 -13.56
N VAL A 98 -7.20 3.55 -13.77
CA VAL A 98 -8.03 2.35 -13.79
C VAL A 98 -7.71 1.52 -12.56
N SER A 99 -8.72 1.13 -11.78
CA SER A 99 -8.57 0.32 -10.57
C SER A 99 -9.44 -0.92 -10.65
N ASN A 100 -8.94 -2.06 -10.19
CA ASN A 100 -9.76 -3.24 -9.95
C ASN A 100 -10.61 -3.06 -8.68
N SER A 101 -11.73 -3.78 -8.60
CA SER A 101 -12.49 -4.02 -7.37
C SER A 101 -12.30 -5.48 -6.97
N GLU A 102 -11.55 -5.73 -5.91
CA GLU A 102 -11.32 -7.07 -5.36
C GLU A 102 -12.48 -7.55 -4.47
N THR A 103 -13.68 -7.48 -5.03
CA THR A 103 -14.89 -7.99 -4.37
C THR A 103 -15.34 -9.28 -5.03
N THR A 104 -15.82 -10.22 -4.24
CA THR A 104 -16.44 -11.47 -4.72
C THR A 104 -17.90 -11.51 -4.26
N PRO A 105 -18.88 -11.89 -5.12
CA PRO A 105 -18.72 -12.32 -6.51
C PRO A 105 -18.76 -11.18 -7.54
N VAL A 106 -19.01 -9.93 -7.13
CA VAL A 106 -19.38 -8.82 -8.01
C VAL A 106 -18.24 -7.81 -8.24
N GLY A 107 -17.00 -8.28 -8.31
CA GLY A 107 -15.83 -7.45 -8.59
C GLY A 107 -15.83 -6.86 -10.01
N GLY A 108 -14.70 -6.31 -10.43
CA GLY A 108 -14.58 -5.72 -11.76
C GLY A 108 -13.46 -4.69 -11.82
N ALA A 109 -13.62 -3.70 -12.70
CA ALA A 109 -12.71 -2.56 -12.79
C ALA A 109 -13.50 -1.29 -13.15
N SER A 110 -13.02 -0.15 -12.68
CA SER A 110 -13.55 1.18 -13.02
C SER A 110 -12.43 2.14 -13.34
N MET A 111 -12.78 3.26 -13.96
CA MET A 111 -11.82 4.32 -14.27
C MET A 111 -12.29 5.68 -13.79
N ILE A 112 -11.34 6.54 -13.45
CA ILE A 112 -11.53 7.95 -13.14
C ILE A 112 -10.56 8.78 -13.98
N ARG A 113 -11.05 9.92 -14.49
CA ARG A 113 -10.23 10.95 -15.13
C ARG A 113 -9.92 12.06 -14.14
N PHE A 114 -8.68 12.54 -14.13
CA PHE A 114 -8.22 13.63 -13.28
C PHE A 114 -7.03 14.34 -13.93
N ASP A 115 -6.62 15.46 -13.36
CA ASP A 115 -5.49 16.29 -13.74
C ASP A 115 -4.26 16.12 -12.82
#